data_AF-A0A957M819-F1
#
_entry.id   AF-A0A957M819-F1
#
_cell.length_a   1.000
_cell.length_b   1.000
_cell.length_c   1.000
_cell.angle_alpha   90.00
_cell.angle_beta   90.00
_cell.angle_gamma   90.00
#
_symmetry.space_group_name_H-M   'P 1'
#
loop_
_entity.id
_entity.type
_entity.pdbx_description
1 polymer ?
#
loop_
_entity_poly.entity_id
_entity_poly.type
_entity_poly.pdbx_seq_one_letter_code
_entity_poly.pdbx_strand_id
1 'polypeptide(L)'
;RRLASMTDRYIDLFSRLAEAHGLYIIAGSHPEVREGDLYNVAHLFTPTGSVYTQDALHIPPIERTDFDIEPGEDIKVFDTPLA
;
A
#
# COMPACT_ATOMS: atom_id res chain seq x y z
N ARG A 1 11.64 -9.42 -1.75
CA ARG A 1 11.69 -9.35 -0.26
C ARG A 1 12.50 -8.16 0.30
N ARG A 2 13.69 -7.78 -0.21
CA ARG A 2 14.43 -6.58 0.28
C ARG A 2 13.62 -5.28 0.25
N LEU A 3 12.77 -5.09 -0.75
CA LEU A 3 11.93 -3.89 -0.84
C LEU A 3 10.89 -3.84 0.31
N ALA A 4 10.26 -4.99 0.61
CA ALA A 4 9.30 -5.11 1.72
C ALA A 4 9.93 -4.89 3.10
N SER A 5 11.25 -5.06 3.26
CA SER A 5 11.91 -4.67 4.52
C SER A 5 12.05 -3.15 4.68
N MET A 6 11.56 -2.36 3.72
CA MET A 6 11.55 -0.89 3.77
C MET A 6 10.15 -0.32 3.99
N THR A 7 9.14 -1.15 4.25
CA THR A 7 7.74 -0.71 4.45
C THR A 7 7.63 0.40 5.47
N ASP A 8 8.29 0.28 6.63
CA ASP A 8 8.24 1.32 7.68
C ASP A 8 8.80 2.67 7.19
N ARG A 9 9.87 2.63 6.39
CA ARG A 9 10.47 3.86 5.81
C ARG A 9 9.59 4.46 4.73
N TYR A 10 8.91 3.62 3.95
CA TYR A 10 7.96 4.03 2.93
C TYR A 10 6.75 4.72 3.58
N ILE A 11 6.17 4.10 4.62
CA ILE A 11 5.04 4.65 5.37
C ILE A 11 5.43 5.97 6.04
N ASP A 12 6.55 6.00 6.78
CA ASP A 12 7.02 7.22 7.46
C ASP A 12 7.22 8.39 6.48
N LEU A 13 7.83 8.14 5.32
CA LEU A 13 8.06 9.17 4.32
C LEU A 13 6.75 9.80 3.84
N PHE A 14 5.80 8.98 3.41
CA PHE A 14 4.56 9.47 2.82
C PHE A 14 3.59 10.03 3.85
N SER A 15 3.53 9.46 5.07
CA SER A 15 2.77 10.06 6.17
C SER A 15 3.28 11.47 6.51
N ARG A 16 4.60 11.64 6.67
CA ARG A 16 5.18 12.96 6.95
C ARG A 16 4.91 13.97 5.83
N LEU A 17 4.98 13.55 4.56
CA LEU A 17 4.67 14.43 3.43
C LEU A 17 3.19 14.78 3.37
N ALA A 18 2.29 13.82 3.58
CA ALA A 18 0.85 14.03 3.56
C ALA A 18 0.42 15.01 4.66
N GLU A 19 0.90 14.82 5.89
CA GLU A 19 0.62 15.70 7.03
C GLU A 19 1.24 17.10 6.85
N ALA A 20 2.52 17.18 6.48
CA ALA A 20 3.23 18.46 6.36
C ALA A 20 2.65 19.36 5.25
N HIS A 21 2.08 18.77 4.20
CA HIS A 21 1.50 19.51 3.09
C HIS A 21 -0.04 19.55 3.10
N GLY A 22 -0.68 18.87 4.03
CA GLY A 22 -2.14 18.77 4.10
C GLY A 22 -2.76 18.09 2.88
N LEU A 23 -2.09 17.08 2.31
CA LEU A 23 -2.48 16.42 1.06
C LEU A 23 -2.89 14.96 1.27
N TYR A 24 -3.79 14.48 0.40
CA TYR A 24 -3.97 13.05 0.17
C TYR A 24 -2.92 12.58 -0.83
N ILE A 25 -2.21 11.50 -0.50
CA ILE A 25 -1.17 10.94 -1.38
C ILE A 25 -1.51 9.49 -1.69
N ILE A 26 -1.74 9.19 -2.98
CA ILE A 26 -1.78 7.82 -3.50
C ILE A 26 -0.36 7.48 -3.95
N ALA A 27 0.36 6.72 -3.12
CA ALA A 27 1.81 6.54 -3.25
C ALA A 27 2.19 5.29 -4.07
N GLY A 28 1.37 4.94 -5.06
CA GLY A 28 1.51 3.70 -5.81
C GLY A 28 1.35 2.48 -4.90
N SER A 29 2.10 1.42 -5.20
CA SER A 29 2.11 0.20 -4.39
C SER A 29 3.49 -0.17 -3.88
N HIS A 30 3.50 -0.89 -2.76
CA HIS A 30 4.68 -1.37 -2.07
C HIS A 30 4.48 -2.84 -1.71
N PRO A 31 5.51 -3.70 -1.85
CA PRO A 31 5.38 -5.08 -1.44
C PRO A 31 5.38 -5.19 0.09
N GLU A 32 4.45 -5.95 0.65
CA GLU A 32 4.38 -6.23 2.09
C GLU A 32 4.44 -7.72 2.35
N VAL A 33 5.07 -8.11 3.46
CA VAL A 33 5.06 -9.50 3.90
C VAL A 33 4.09 -9.65 5.07
N ARG A 34 3.10 -10.55 4.93
CA ARG A 34 2.15 -10.90 5.99
C ARG A 34 2.17 -12.41 6.15
N GLU A 35 2.46 -12.87 7.36
CA GLU A 35 2.50 -14.32 7.71
C GLU A 35 3.43 -15.20 6.84
N GLY A 36 4.37 -14.59 6.10
CA GLY A 36 5.32 -15.29 5.22
C GLY A 36 5.08 -15.04 3.73
N ASP A 37 3.87 -14.62 3.39
CA ASP A 37 3.37 -14.39 2.04
C ASP A 37 3.60 -12.94 1.61
N LEU A 38 3.81 -12.73 0.32
CA LEU A 38 4.13 -11.44 -0.26
C LEU A 38 2.91 -10.86 -0.97
N TYR A 39 2.57 -9.61 -0.68
CA TYR A 39 1.43 -8.92 -1.30
C TYR A 39 1.91 -7.67 -2.03
N ASN A 40 1.24 -7.31 -3.12
CA ASN A 40 1.40 -6.03 -3.79
C ASN A 40 0.32 -5.07 -3.27
N VAL A 41 0.72 -4.07 -2.47
CA VAL A 41 -0.20 -3.28 -1.65
C VAL A 41 -0.17 -1.81 -2.05
N ALA A 42 -1.27 -1.31 -2.60
CA ALA A 42 -1.45 0.12 -2.85
C ALA A 42 -1.75 0.88 -1.55
N HIS A 43 -1.24 2.10 -1.43
CA HIS A 43 -1.39 2.91 -0.22
C HIS A 43 -2.00 4.30 -0.50
N LEU A 44 -2.87 4.74 0.41
CA LEU A 44 -3.42 6.08 0.48
C LEU A 44 -3.08 6.69 1.85
N PHE A 45 -2.32 7.78 1.82
CA PHE A 45 -1.95 8.56 3.00
C PHE A 45 -2.84 9.80 3.09
N THR A 46 -3.34 10.13 4.28
CA THR A 46 -4.23 11.27 4.49
C THR A 46 -3.54 12.43 5.21
N PRO A 47 -4.07 13.66 5.06
CA PRO A 47 -3.61 14.83 5.84
C PRO A 47 -3.71 14.67 7.36
N THR A 48 -4.56 13.75 7.82
CA THR A 48 -4.85 13.52 9.24
C THR A 48 -4.00 12.39 9.84
N GLY A 49 -3.07 11.83 9.07
CA GLY A 49 -2.18 10.75 9.50
C GLY A 49 -2.74 9.33 9.34
N SER A 50 -3.94 9.17 8.75
CA SER A 50 -4.48 7.84 8.44
C SER A 50 -3.76 7.26 7.22
N VAL A 51 -3.54 5.95 7.24
CA VAL A 51 -3.00 5.19 6.10
C VAL A 51 -3.97 4.07 5.76
N TYR A 52 -4.45 4.08 4.52
CA TYR A 52 -5.33 3.06 3.98
C TYR A 52 -4.60 2.21 2.94
N THR A 53 -4.97 0.93 2.82
CA THR A 53 -4.31 -0.01 1.92
C THR A 53 -5.29 -0.84 1.11
N GLN A 54 -4.92 -1.12 -0.14
CA GLN A 54 -5.64 -2.00 -1.06
C GLN A 54 -4.67 -3.01 -1.67
N ASP A 55 -4.92 -4.28 -1.43
CA ASP A 55 -4.12 -5.36 -2.04
C ASP A 55 -4.54 -5.54 -3.50
N ALA A 56 -3.58 -5.85 -4.36
CA ALA A 56 -3.85 -6.17 -5.76
C ALA A 56 -4.67 -7.45 -5.87
N LEU A 57 -5.84 -7.38 -6.51
CA LEU A 57 -6.74 -8.55 -6.64
C LEU A 57 -6.33 -9.47 -7.78
N HIS A 58 -5.87 -8.88 -8.88
CA HIS A 58 -5.46 -9.61 -10.07
C HIS A 58 -3.95 -9.56 -10.20
N ILE A 59 -3.29 -10.64 -9.81
CA ILE A 59 -1.84 -10.76 -9.90
C ILE A 59 -1.45 -11.18 -11.32
N PRO A 60 -0.65 -10.38 -12.04
CA PRO A 60 -0.13 -10.77 -13.34
C PRO A 60 0.63 -12.11 -13.24
N PRO A 61 0.59 -12.97 -14.28
CA PRO A 61 1.26 -14.28 -14.22
C PRO A 61 2.72 -14.21 -13.79
N ILE A 62 3.47 -13.23 -14.30
CA ILE A 62 4.88 -13.01 -13.94
C ILE A 62 5.07 -12.67 -12.45
N GLU A 63 4.13 -11.91 -11.86
CA GLU A 63 4.19 -11.56 -10.44
C GLU A 63 3.89 -12.76 -9.55
N ARG A 64 3.00 -13.65 -9.99
CA ARG A 64 2.69 -14.88 -9.27
C ARG A 64 3.82 -15.92 -9.38
N THR A 65 4.40 -16.11 -10.56
CA THR A 65 5.41 -17.15 -10.78
C THR A 65 6.79 -16.78 -10.24
N ASP A 66 7.20 -15.53 -10.39
CA ASP A 66 8.59 -15.13 -10.16
C ASP A 66 8.78 -14.50 -8.78
N PHE A 67 7.71 -13.93 -8.21
CA PHE A 67 7.76 -13.23 -6.94
C PHE A 67 6.86 -13.83 -5.85
N ASP A 68 6.04 -14.84 -6.18
CA ASP A 68 5.15 -15.53 -5.25
C ASP A 68 4.22 -14.53 -4.55
N ILE A 69 3.64 -13.63 -5.36
CA ILE A 69 2.71 -12.60 -4.87
C ILE A 69 1.30 -13.18 -4.76
N GLU A 70 0.72 -13.05 -3.58
CA GLU A 70 -0.65 -13.46 -3.27
C GLU A 70 -1.66 -12.37 -3.68
N PRO A 71 -2.85 -12.77 -4.19
CA PRO A 71 -3.93 -11.84 -4.48
C PRO A 71 -4.62 -11.36 -3.20
N GLY A 72 -5.16 -10.14 -3.24
CA GLY A 72 -6.16 -9.68 -2.28
C GLY A 72 -7.55 -10.26 -2.55
N GLU A 73 -8.44 -10.14 -1.56
CA GLU A 73 -9.78 -10.73 -1.62
C GLU A 73 -10.89 -9.72 -1.94
N ASP A 74 -10.74 -8.47 -1.49
CA ASP A 74 -11.84 -7.48 -1.51
C ASP A 74 -11.43 -6.10 -2.04
N ILE A 75 -12.38 -5.41 -2.66
CA ILE A 75 -12.29 -3.98 -2.96
C ILE A 75 -12.72 -3.18 -1.73
N LYS A 76 -11.89 -2.22 -1.31
CA LYS A 76 -12.17 -1.32 -0.19
C LYS A 76 -12.56 0.06 -0.69
N VAL A 77 -13.52 0.69 -0.01
CA VAL A 77 -13.90 2.09 -0.20
C VAL A 77 -13.45 2.87 1.03
N PHE A 78 -12.85 4.02 0.83
CA PHE A 78 -12.38 4.89 1.91
C PHE A 78 -13.21 6.18 1.91
N ASP A 79 -13.92 6.43 3.00
CA ASP A 79 -14.64 7.68 3.18
C ASP A 79 -13.64 8.82 3.37
N THR A 80 -13.75 9.85 2.53
CA THR A 80 -12.98 11.08 2.68
C THR A 80 -13.94 12.25 2.89
N PRO A 81 -13.57 13.24 3.72
CA PRO A 81 -14.40 14.42 3.97
C PRO A 81 -14.61 15.31 2.73
N LEU A 82 -13.92 15.04 1.63
CA LEU A 82 -14.12 15.70 0.34
C LEU A 82 -15.19 14.91 -0.43
N ALA A 83 -16.45 15.20 -0.13
CA ALA A 83 -17.63 14.70 -0.84
C ALA A 83 -18.54 15.88 -1.24
#